data_AF-A0A218QRI5-F1
#
_entry.id   AF-A0A218QRI5-F1
#
_cell.length_a   1.000
_cell.length_b   1.000
_cell.length_c   1.000
_cell.angle_alpha   90.00
_cell.angle_beta   90.00
_cell.angle_gamma   90.00
#
_symmetry.space_group_name_H-M   'P 1'
#
loop_
_entity.id
_entity.type
_entity.pdbx_description
1 polymer ?
#
loop_
_entity_poly.entity_id
_entity_poly.type
_entity_poly.pdbx_seq_one_letter_code
_entity_poly.pdbx_strand_id
1 'polypeptide(L)'
;MKTMWSLVRISVCLLFPLTVLQPQLVQAVTIKSCGKLPSVAVEDLRNIKAGGNNGQVYDNAGGHGGTKLPSIGKGQEYREYDVDANNPNVGNRGKYRFVALLTKNSGKTVYNPIYFTQDHYKTFCKV
;
A
#
# COMPACT_ATOMS: atom_id res chain seq x y z
N MET A 1 -28.14 -11.20 76.65
CA MET A 1 -28.25 -10.01 75.76
C MET A 1 -26.97 -10.00 74.91
N LYS A 2 -27.01 -10.50 73.67
CA LYS A 2 -27.09 -9.73 72.39
C LYS A 2 -26.00 -8.62 72.36
N THR A 3 -25.03 -8.55 71.44
CA THR A 3 -25.00 -9.04 70.04
C THR A 3 -23.58 -9.00 69.46
N MET A 4 -23.37 -9.89 68.49
CA MET A 4 -22.19 -10.13 67.66
C MET A 4 -21.64 -8.88 66.96
N TRP A 5 -20.30 -8.78 66.88
CA TRP A 5 -19.60 -7.87 65.97
C TRP A 5 -19.42 -8.56 64.62
N SER A 6 -20.14 -8.08 63.60
CA SER A 6 -20.05 -8.60 62.24
C SER A 6 -18.95 -7.87 61.47
N LEU A 7 -17.84 -8.57 61.23
CA LEU A 7 -16.77 -8.14 60.31
C LEU A 7 -17.31 -8.15 58.87
N VAL A 8 -17.59 -6.97 58.33
CA VAL A 8 -17.90 -6.79 56.91
C VAL A 8 -16.59 -6.88 56.13
N ARG A 9 -16.30 -8.05 55.54
CA ARG A 9 -15.25 -8.20 54.54
C ARG A 9 -15.80 -7.73 53.19
N ILE A 10 -15.49 -6.49 52.82
CA ILE A 10 -15.74 -5.98 51.47
C ILE A 10 -14.64 -6.57 50.57
N SER A 11 -14.95 -7.70 49.93
CA SER A 11 -14.12 -8.25 48.86
C SER A 11 -14.38 -7.44 47.60
N VAL A 12 -13.57 -6.42 47.36
CA VAL A 12 -13.58 -5.64 46.11
C VAL A 12 -12.98 -6.54 45.02
N CYS A 13 -13.84 -7.26 44.30
CA CYS A 13 -13.48 -7.86 43.02
C CYS A 13 -13.16 -6.73 42.04
N LEU A 14 -11.87 -6.45 41.86
CA LEU A 14 -11.35 -5.64 40.77
C LEU A 14 -11.67 -6.35 39.45
N LEU A 15 -12.83 -6.03 38.87
CA LEU A 15 -13.16 -6.36 37.50
C LEU A 15 -12.30 -5.47 36.59
N PHE A 16 -11.10 -5.93 36.26
CA PHE A 16 -10.38 -5.40 35.11
C PHE A 16 -11.18 -5.80 33.86
N PRO A 17 -11.74 -4.85 33.08
CA PRO A 17 -12.26 -5.21 31.78
C PRO A 17 -11.07 -5.69 30.95
N LEU A 18 -11.06 -6.99 30.64
CA LEU A 18 -10.19 -7.55 29.62
C LEU A 18 -10.57 -6.84 28.31
N THR A 19 -9.87 -5.75 27.99
CA THR A 19 -9.89 -5.20 26.64
C THR A 19 -9.22 -6.23 25.75
N VAL A 20 -10.04 -7.12 25.20
CA VAL A 20 -9.64 -8.00 24.10
C VAL A 20 -9.17 -7.08 22.99
N LEU A 21 -7.84 -6.99 22.78
CA LEU A 21 -7.29 -6.45 21.55
C LEU A 21 -7.81 -7.36 20.43
N GLN A 22 -8.92 -6.98 19.81
CA GLN A 22 -9.34 -7.61 18.58
C GLN A 22 -8.24 -7.29 17.55
N PRO A 23 -7.54 -8.29 17.01
CA PRO A 23 -6.62 -8.04 15.91
C PRO A 23 -7.47 -7.45 14.78
N GLN A 24 -7.20 -6.19 14.43
CA GLN A 24 -7.80 -5.60 13.26
C GLN A 24 -7.39 -6.46 12.08
N LEU A 25 -8.35 -7.20 11.51
CA LEU A 25 -8.18 -7.90 10.26
C LEU A 25 -7.88 -6.83 9.19
N VAL A 26 -6.60 -6.58 8.95
CA VAL A 26 -6.15 -5.79 7.82
C VAL A 26 -6.61 -6.55 6.58
N GLN A 27 -7.69 -6.08 5.97
CA GLN A 27 -8.16 -6.63 4.71
C GLN A 27 -7.06 -6.41 3.67
N ALA A 28 -6.41 -7.50 3.27
CA ALA A 28 -5.40 -7.45 2.22
C ALA A 28 -6.09 -7.02 0.92
N VAL A 29 -5.76 -5.82 0.42
CA VAL A 29 -6.28 -5.33 -0.86
C VAL A 29 -5.84 -6.29 -1.97
N THR A 30 -6.79 -7.00 -2.55
CA THR A 30 -6.53 -7.94 -3.65
C THR A 30 -6.64 -7.21 -4.98
N ILE A 31 -5.49 -6.96 -5.61
CA ILE A 31 -5.41 -6.31 -6.93
C ILE A 31 -5.41 -7.36 -8.04
N LYS A 32 -6.33 -7.23 -9.01
CA LYS A 32 -6.44 -8.15 -10.16
C LYS A 32 -5.29 -7.97 -11.16
N SER A 33 -4.96 -9.01 -11.93
CA SER A 33 -3.94 -8.90 -12.99
C SER A 33 -4.42 -8.05 -14.19
N CYS A 34 -3.50 -7.36 -14.87
CA CYS A 34 -3.80 -6.41 -15.94
C CYS A 34 -4.27 -7.01 -17.28
N GLY A 35 -4.14 -8.32 -17.49
CA GLY A 35 -4.28 -8.89 -18.83
C GLY A 35 -3.24 -8.32 -19.78
N LYS A 36 -3.65 -7.88 -20.98
CA LYS A 36 -2.75 -7.30 -21.98
C LYS A 36 -2.57 -5.79 -21.75
N LEU A 37 -1.31 -5.37 -21.56
CA LEU A 37 -0.96 -3.95 -21.47
C LEU A 37 -0.97 -3.26 -22.84
N PRO A 38 -1.23 -1.95 -22.91
CA PRO A 38 -1.00 -1.14 -24.10
C PRO A 38 0.46 -1.24 -24.55
N SER A 39 0.72 -1.26 -25.86
CA SER A 39 2.08 -1.38 -26.40
C SER A 39 3.04 -0.31 -25.86
N VAL A 40 2.57 0.93 -25.73
CA VAL A 40 3.31 2.05 -25.14
C VAL A 40 3.78 1.77 -23.71
N ALA A 41 3.00 1.01 -22.94
CA ALA A 41 3.33 0.66 -21.55
C ALA A 41 4.30 -0.51 -21.44
N VAL A 42 4.40 -1.37 -22.47
CA VAL A 42 5.27 -2.55 -22.45
C VAL A 42 6.74 -2.16 -22.43
N GLU A 43 7.13 -1.11 -23.16
CA GLU A 43 8.51 -0.64 -23.21
C GLU A 43 8.93 -0.04 -21.85
N ASP A 44 8.11 0.85 -21.30
CA ASP A 44 8.37 1.48 -20.01
C ASP A 44 8.43 0.45 -18.88
N LEU A 45 7.57 -0.58 -18.91
CA LEU A 45 7.65 -1.70 -17.97
C LEU A 45 9.01 -2.40 -18.02
N ARG A 46 9.58 -2.60 -19.22
CA ARG A 46 10.90 -3.23 -19.39
C ARG A 46 11.98 -2.36 -18.75
N ASN A 47 11.94 -1.05 -18.98
CA ASN A 47 12.88 -0.08 -18.42
C ASN A 47 12.82 -0.03 -16.89
N ILE A 48 11.61 -0.06 -16.31
CA ILE A 48 11.41 -0.12 -14.86
C ILE A 48 12.02 -1.40 -14.28
N LYS A 49 11.74 -2.56 -14.89
CA LYS A 49 12.30 -3.85 -14.46
C LYS A 49 13.82 -3.92 -14.57
N ALA A 50 14.41 -3.21 -15.53
CA ALA A 50 15.86 -3.07 -15.69
C ALA A 50 16.51 -2.12 -14.67
N GLY A 51 15.71 -1.45 -13.83
CA GLY A 51 16.21 -0.57 -12.77
C GLY A 51 16.19 0.91 -13.13
N GLY A 52 15.40 1.33 -14.12
CA GLY A 52 15.27 2.75 -14.50
C GLY A 52 14.97 3.66 -13.30
N ASN A 53 15.82 4.67 -13.10
CA ASN A 53 15.89 5.42 -11.84
C ASN A 53 15.03 6.70 -11.83
N ASN A 54 14.11 6.88 -12.79
CA ASN A 54 13.39 8.13 -13.01
C ASN A 54 12.00 8.20 -12.37
N GLY A 55 11.60 7.20 -11.57
CA GLY A 55 10.30 7.20 -10.92
C GLY A 55 10.25 8.18 -9.74
N GLN A 56 9.13 8.86 -9.54
CA GLN A 56 8.91 9.74 -8.38
C GLN A 56 8.36 8.95 -7.20
N VAL A 57 8.46 9.48 -5.97
CA VAL A 57 7.84 8.81 -4.81
C VAL A 57 6.33 8.87 -4.96
N TYR A 58 5.67 7.73 -4.85
CA TYR A 58 4.21 7.63 -4.86
C TYR A 58 3.68 7.54 -3.45
N ASP A 59 2.89 8.54 -3.05
CA ASP A 59 2.18 8.53 -1.78
C ASP A 59 0.85 7.78 -1.89
N ASN A 60 0.86 6.52 -1.44
CA ASN A 60 -0.32 5.67 -1.36
C ASN A 60 -1.32 6.14 -0.29
N ALA A 61 -0.96 7.02 0.64
CA ALA A 61 -1.86 7.48 1.70
C ALA A 61 -2.63 8.77 1.33
N GLY A 62 -2.03 9.70 0.58
CA GLY A 62 -2.56 11.07 0.51
C GLY A 62 -2.63 11.75 -0.86
N GLY A 63 -2.01 11.22 -1.93
CA GLY A 63 -1.89 11.98 -3.18
C GLY A 63 -3.06 11.88 -4.17
N HIS A 64 -3.76 10.75 -4.20
CA HIS A 64 -4.62 10.39 -5.34
C HIS A 64 -5.97 9.79 -4.94
N GLY A 65 -6.59 10.30 -3.87
CA GLY A 65 -7.91 9.89 -3.41
C GLY A 65 -7.91 8.61 -2.57
N GLY A 66 -6.94 8.48 -1.65
CA GLY A 66 -6.88 7.42 -0.64
C GLY A 66 -6.10 6.15 -1.06
N THR A 67 -5.88 5.28 -0.07
CA THR A 67 -5.10 4.04 -0.17
C THR A 67 -5.74 3.01 -1.07
N LYS A 68 -5.05 2.69 -2.17
CA LYS A 68 -5.50 1.73 -3.19
C LYS A 68 -4.57 0.55 -3.34
N LEU A 69 -3.32 0.67 -2.89
CA LEU A 69 -2.33 -0.40 -2.93
C LEU A 69 -2.12 -0.97 -1.53
N PRO A 70 -1.64 -2.22 -1.42
CA PRO A 70 -1.33 -2.83 -0.13
C PRO A 70 -0.37 -1.98 0.72
N SER A 71 -0.49 -2.10 2.04
CA SER A 71 0.50 -1.55 2.97
C SER A 71 1.87 -2.16 2.73
N ILE A 72 2.92 -1.35 2.89
CA ILE A 72 4.30 -1.75 2.64
C ILE A 72 5.08 -1.89 3.96
N GLY A 73 6.11 -2.72 3.95
CA GLY A 73 6.99 -2.94 5.09
C GLY A 73 8.11 -1.91 5.21
N LYS A 74 8.89 -2.03 6.28
CA LYS A 74 10.05 -1.16 6.54
C LYS A 74 11.09 -1.28 5.41
N GLY A 75 11.59 -0.14 4.93
CA GLY A 75 12.60 -0.10 3.85
C GLY A 75 12.02 -0.31 2.44
N GLN A 76 10.70 -0.30 2.30
CA GLN A 76 10.01 -0.31 1.03
C GLN A 76 9.40 1.07 0.75
N GLU A 77 9.31 1.45 -0.53
CA GLU A 77 8.63 2.67 -0.97
C GLU A 77 7.93 2.40 -2.30
N TYR A 78 6.78 3.03 -2.53
CA TYR A 78 6.19 3.03 -3.87
C TYR A 78 6.82 4.13 -4.73
N ARG A 79 7.12 3.80 -5.99
CA ARG A 79 7.58 4.75 -6.99
C ARG A 79 6.62 4.77 -8.16
N GLU A 80 6.24 5.96 -8.61
CA GLU A 80 5.43 6.14 -9.80
C GLU A 80 6.26 6.51 -11.02
N TYR A 81 5.82 6.02 -12.17
CA TYR A 81 6.44 6.27 -13.47
C TYR A 81 5.35 6.70 -14.45
N ASP A 82 5.59 7.81 -15.12
CA ASP A 82 4.81 8.18 -16.28
C ASP A 82 5.01 7.15 -17.39
N VAL A 83 3.93 6.82 -18.07
CA VAL A 83 3.99 6.02 -19.29
C VAL A 83 3.94 6.95 -20.47
N ASP A 84 4.82 6.73 -21.44
CA ASP A 84 4.93 7.50 -22.68
C ASP A 84 5.26 8.99 -22.46
N ALA A 85 6.00 9.30 -21.39
CA ALA A 85 6.33 10.68 -20.97
C ALA A 85 7.08 11.51 -22.03
N ASN A 86 7.79 10.83 -22.93
CA ASN A 86 8.60 11.46 -23.98
C ASN A 86 7.85 11.65 -25.30
N ASN A 87 6.58 11.21 -25.39
CA ASN A 87 5.81 11.35 -26.61
C ASN A 87 5.19 12.76 -26.70
N PRO A 88 5.62 13.60 -27.66
CA PRO A 88 5.15 14.98 -27.78
C PRO A 88 3.65 15.07 -28.12
N ASN A 89 3.04 13.98 -28.58
CA ASN A 89 1.62 13.93 -28.95
C ASN A 89 0.69 13.63 -27.76
N VAL A 90 1.23 13.30 -26.58
CA VAL A 90 0.42 12.83 -25.43
C VAL A 90 0.09 13.97 -24.44
N GLY A 91 0.55 15.20 -24.70
CA GLY A 91 0.29 16.35 -23.84
C GLY A 91 0.81 16.15 -22.40
N ASN A 92 0.15 16.78 -21.41
CA ASN A 92 0.51 16.67 -19.99
C ASN A 92 0.55 15.21 -19.50
N ARG A 93 1.75 14.63 -19.35
CA ARG A 93 2.11 13.34 -18.68
C ARG A 93 1.25 12.09 -19.00
N GLY A 94 0.18 12.18 -19.79
CA GLY A 94 -0.80 11.11 -20.02
C GLY A 94 -1.60 10.69 -18.77
N LYS A 95 -2.52 9.74 -18.96
CA LYS A 95 -3.34 9.11 -17.90
C LYS A 95 -2.77 7.77 -17.39
N TYR A 96 -1.75 7.25 -18.07
CA TYR A 96 -1.16 5.94 -17.80
C TYR A 96 0.01 6.06 -16.83
N ARG A 97 0.01 5.25 -15.78
CA ARG A 97 1.11 5.22 -14.81
C ARG A 97 1.44 3.79 -14.43
N PHE A 98 2.72 3.55 -14.16
CA PHE A 98 3.12 2.43 -13.34
C PHE A 98 3.38 2.90 -11.91
N VAL A 99 3.02 2.07 -10.93
CA VAL A 99 3.43 2.23 -9.54
C VAL A 99 4.13 0.94 -9.11
N ALA A 100 5.42 1.03 -8.82
CA ALA A 100 6.25 -0.11 -8.47
C ALA A 100 6.68 -0.05 -7.00
N LEU A 101 6.60 -1.18 -6.31
CA LEU A 101 7.16 -1.32 -4.98
C LEU A 101 8.68 -1.49 -5.09
N LEU A 102 9.40 -0.47 -4.67
CA LEU A 102 10.84 -0.51 -4.49
C LEU A 102 11.15 -1.22 -3.17
N THR A 103 11.96 -2.26 -3.22
CA THR A 103 12.59 -2.87 -2.04
C THR A 103 14.11 -2.78 -2.21
N LYS A 104 14.79 -2.16 -1.23
CA LYS A 104 16.25 -2.12 -1.18
C LYS A 104 16.74 -3.33 -0.36
N ASN A 105 17.44 -4.25 -1.00
CA ASN A 105 18.00 -5.43 -0.33
C ASN A 105 19.50 -5.56 -0.63
N SER A 106 20.35 -5.36 0.37
CA SER A 106 21.81 -5.54 0.29
C SER A 106 22.47 -4.93 -0.95
N GLY A 107 22.13 -3.67 -1.27
CA GLY A 107 22.67 -2.93 -2.41
C GLY A 107 21.97 -3.21 -3.76
N LYS A 108 21.06 -4.18 -3.82
CA LYS A 108 20.22 -4.43 -5.00
C LYS A 108 18.85 -3.78 -4.83
N THR A 109 18.43 -3.07 -5.87
CA THR A 109 17.09 -2.54 -5.99
C THR A 109 16.19 -3.55 -6.69
N VAL A 110 15.04 -3.85 -6.10
CA VAL A 110 14.02 -4.73 -6.69
C VAL A 110 12.71 -3.96 -6.81
N TYR A 111 12.10 -4.01 -7.99
CA TYR A 111 10.80 -3.43 -8.29
C TYR A 111 9.75 -4.54 -8.41
N ASN A 112 9.10 -4.87 -7.30
CA ASN A 112 8.08 -5.92 -7.26
C ASN A 112 7.21 -5.80 -6.00
N PRO A 113 5.86 -5.79 -6.10
CA PRO A 113 5.05 -5.82 -7.33
C PRO A 113 5.09 -4.52 -8.13
N ILE A 114 4.69 -4.62 -9.40
CA ILE A 114 4.43 -3.46 -10.28
C ILE A 114 2.94 -3.43 -10.59
N TYR A 115 2.34 -2.27 -10.40
CA TYR A 115 0.94 -1.99 -10.70
C TYR A 115 0.83 -1.03 -11.88
N PHE A 116 -0.23 -1.17 -12.66
CA PHE A 116 -0.55 -0.28 -13.76
C PHE A 116 -1.92 0.36 -13.52
N THR A 117 -2.03 1.65 -13.82
CA THR A 117 -3.29 2.38 -13.88
C THR A 117 -3.44 2.98 -15.26
N GLN A 118 -4.65 2.86 -15.80
CA GLN A 118 -5.03 3.42 -17.09
C GLN A 118 -5.91 4.67 -16.98
N ASP A 119 -6.26 5.05 -15.76
CA ASP A 119 -7.31 6.01 -15.42
C ASP A 119 -6.85 7.02 -14.36
N HIS A 120 -5.55 7.31 -14.33
CA HIS A 120 -4.94 8.28 -13.43
C HIS A 120 -5.24 7.96 -11.96
N TYR A 121 -4.79 6.77 -11.53
CA TYR A 121 -4.83 6.25 -10.17
C TYR A 121 -6.22 5.95 -9.60
N LYS A 122 -7.29 5.96 -10.42
CA LYS A 122 -8.63 5.58 -9.94
C LYS A 122 -8.70 4.08 -9.69
N THR A 123 -8.15 3.27 -10.60
CA THR A 123 -8.05 1.82 -10.47
C THR A 123 -6.64 1.34 -10.79
N PHE A 124 -6.31 0.17 -10.23
CA PHE A 124 -5.04 -0.49 -10.46
C PHE A 124 -5.26 -1.96 -10.84
N CYS A 125 -4.35 -2.45 -11.64
CA CYS A 125 -4.14 -3.87 -11.88
C CYS A 125 -2.67 -4.21 -11.65
N LYS A 126 -2.39 -5.48 -11.35
CA LYS A 126 -1.05 -6.02 -11.14
C LYS A 126 -0.50 -6.53 -12.47
N VAL A 127 0.73 -6.14 -12.79
CA VAL A 127 1.44 -6.56 -14.01
C VAL A 127 2.10 -7.92 -13.82
#